data_AF-A0AAX6NGW7-F1
#
_entry.id   AF-A0AAX6NGW7-F1
#
_cell.length_a   1.000
_cell.length_b   1.000
_cell.length_c   1.000
_cell.angle_alpha   90.00
_cell.angle_beta   90.00
_cell.angle_gamma   90.00
#
_symmetry.space_group_name_H-M   'P 1'
#
loop_
_entity.id
_entity.type
_entity.pdbx_description
1 polymer ?
#
loop_
_entity_poly.entity_id
_entity_poly.type
_entity_poly.pdbx_seq_one_letter_code
_entity_poly.pdbx_strand_id
1 'polypeptide(L)'
;MVGEREIDAKNPPSPLTGLTGKGDETAVLENIMAFAKSNGYTKILLPRGTFTIRYLNYRDGIDIEGTGINSTFLKALPSTETVFIKSIDSPTQQFVISKFTIDGDAVNAGQHGLGLIAYPLGTPPYHGGVWYSCFKDLRIRKFRGAQIIVKKGAVEIVPSSLPNQFNVFDNVHAYRVAESTSYCLYMEDQIGQHTLRNCSFDGPLNGEKTKGTNIYIDGGNTILFDMVTSQNSEKAVEIKNNRNTTFRNCWFENINYSITAYKAVNLVIESVNFANACSDDSGGGYGVRSTDTTDSIIVSSCNFAGNVDTSVWGNGQSFEIKTWNNKGTIVTKGLTRQLRAIENIFIGNTKFIYLTNQNQIINNISHSSSPGELLAIKFHGSGTTTLTNLGNLKLPNGINTIIFRSGDCAIFTPTELENGLMLVSHNKFNAN
;
A
#
# COMPACT_ATOMS: atom_id res chain seq x y z
N MET A 1 34.25 9.59 -10.00
CA MET A 1 33.33 8.66 -10.69
C MET A 1 34.18 7.66 -11.43
N VAL A 2 34.27 6.42 -10.93
CA VAL A 2 34.86 5.32 -11.70
C VAL A 2 33.87 5.04 -12.83
N GLY A 3 34.34 4.92 -14.08
CA GLY A 3 33.46 4.68 -15.22
C GLY A 3 32.61 3.42 -15.00
N GLU A 4 31.34 3.48 -15.41
CA GLU A 4 30.41 2.35 -15.36
C GLU A 4 31.04 1.17 -16.12
N ARG A 5 31.22 0.03 -15.43
CA ARG A 5 31.80 -1.18 -16.02
C ARG A 5 30.67 -2.17 -16.25
N GLU A 6 30.42 -2.50 -17.51
CA GLU A 6 29.32 -3.36 -17.93
C GLU A 6 29.80 -4.71 -18.51
N ILE A 7 28.97 -5.75 -18.36
CA ILE A 7 29.11 -7.04 -19.02
C ILE A 7 27.92 -7.27 -19.95
N ASP A 8 28.19 -7.52 -21.24
CA ASP A 8 27.20 -8.12 -22.14
C ASP A 8 27.10 -9.63 -21.83
N ALA A 9 25.96 -10.07 -21.29
CA ALA A 9 25.77 -11.48 -20.94
C ALA A 9 25.81 -12.42 -22.15
N LYS A 10 25.65 -11.91 -23.38
CA LYS A 10 25.86 -12.70 -24.61
C LYS A 10 27.33 -12.94 -24.93
N ASN A 11 28.18 -11.94 -24.65
CA ASN A 11 29.60 -11.94 -24.99
C ASN A 11 30.45 -11.53 -23.78
N PRO A 12 30.37 -12.26 -22.65
CA PRO A 12 31.07 -11.86 -21.44
C PRO A 12 32.59 -12.03 -21.60
N PRO A 13 33.40 -11.36 -20.77
CA PRO A 13 34.85 -11.53 -20.78
C PRO A 13 35.29 -12.98 -20.57
N SER A 14 36.36 -13.41 -21.24
CA SER A 14 36.99 -14.71 -21.01
C SER A 14 37.41 -14.86 -19.53
N PRO A 15 37.22 -16.02 -18.89
CA PRO A 15 36.83 -17.32 -19.47
C PRO A 15 35.32 -17.62 -19.41
N LEU A 16 34.46 -16.61 -19.22
CA LEU A 16 33.02 -16.83 -19.10
C LEU A 16 32.42 -17.30 -20.43
N THR A 17 31.39 -18.14 -20.32
CA THR A 17 30.54 -18.50 -21.46
C THR A 17 29.34 -17.56 -21.49
N GLY A 18 28.93 -17.11 -22.67
CA GLY A 18 27.77 -16.24 -22.84
C GLY A 18 26.44 -16.99 -22.91
N LEU A 19 25.36 -16.25 -22.71
CA LEU A 19 23.98 -16.74 -22.89
C LEU A 19 23.72 -17.08 -24.37
N THR A 20 23.17 -18.26 -24.57
CA THR A 20 22.84 -18.88 -25.87
C THR A 20 21.33 -18.93 -26.14
N GLY A 21 20.50 -18.82 -25.11
CA GLY A 21 19.04 -19.03 -25.21
C GLY A 21 18.66 -20.50 -25.41
N LYS A 22 19.54 -21.45 -25.05
CA LYS A 22 19.33 -22.89 -25.20
C LYS A 22 19.65 -23.63 -23.91
N GLY A 23 18.73 -24.51 -23.48
CA GLY A 23 18.93 -25.35 -22.30
C GLY A 23 18.80 -24.59 -20.98
N ASP A 24 19.31 -25.17 -19.90
CA ASP A 24 19.34 -24.55 -18.58
C ASP A 24 20.56 -23.64 -18.44
N GLU A 25 20.33 -22.33 -18.42
CA GLU A 25 21.40 -21.32 -18.41
C GLU A 25 21.66 -20.77 -17.00
N THR A 26 21.12 -21.41 -15.96
CA THR A 26 21.25 -20.96 -14.56
C THR A 26 22.71 -20.78 -14.17
N ALA A 27 23.55 -21.81 -14.39
CA ALA A 27 24.96 -21.76 -14.00
C ALA A 27 25.74 -20.71 -14.80
N VAL A 28 25.39 -20.49 -16.07
CA VAL A 28 26.03 -19.50 -16.94
C VAL A 28 25.77 -18.09 -16.40
N LEU A 29 24.50 -17.76 -16.14
CA LEU A 29 24.12 -16.45 -15.64
C LEU A 29 24.67 -16.19 -14.22
N GLU A 30 24.62 -17.18 -13.33
CA GLU A 30 25.18 -17.05 -11.97
C GLU A 30 26.70 -16.82 -11.99
N ASN A 31 27.43 -17.48 -12.90
CA ASN A 31 28.86 -17.26 -13.06
C ASN A 31 29.16 -15.84 -13.56
N ILE A 32 28.34 -15.30 -14.47
CA ILE A 32 28.45 -13.90 -14.93
C ILE A 32 28.18 -12.93 -13.75
N MET A 33 27.12 -13.16 -12.97
CA MET A 33 26.79 -12.35 -11.79
C MET A 33 27.92 -12.36 -10.75
N ALA A 34 28.47 -13.53 -10.44
CA ALA A 34 29.56 -13.68 -9.49
C ALA A 34 30.84 -12.99 -9.99
N PHE A 35 31.19 -13.19 -11.26
CA PHE A 35 32.35 -12.53 -11.86
C PHE A 35 32.21 -11.01 -11.88
N ALA A 36 31.02 -10.48 -12.19
CA ALA A 36 30.74 -9.05 -12.14
C ALA A 36 31.06 -8.47 -10.76
N LYS A 37 30.55 -9.11 -9.69
CA LYS A 37 30.78 -8.67 -8.31
C LYS A 37 32.26 -8.72 -7.94
N SER A 38 32.95 -9.82 -8.23
CA SER A 38 34.36 -10.00 -7.87
C SER A 38 35.32 -9.07 -8.64
N ASN A 39 34.92 -8.59 -9.82
CA ASN A 39 35.77 -7.76 -10.68
C ASN A 39 35.34 -6.29 -10.75
N GLY A 40 34.38 -5.87 -9.94
CA GLY A 40 33.91 -4.49 -9.86
C GLY A 40 33.17 -4.01 -11.11
N TYR A 41 32.42 -4.90 -11.77
CA TYR A 41 31.42 -4.50 -12.75
C TYR A 41 30.14 -4.09 -12.02
N THR A 42 29.49 -3.05 -12.52
CA THR A 42 28.30 -2.45 -11.92
C THR A 42 27.03 -2.77 -12.70
N LYS A 43 27.15 -3.40 -13.88
CA LYS A 43 26.01 -3.67 -14.76
C LYS A 43 26.16 -4.94 -15.58
N ILE A 44 25.05 -5.67 -15.73
CA ILE A 44 24.91 -6.81 -16.62
C ILE A 44 23.78 -6.53 -17.62
N LEU A 45 24.12 -6.58 -18.91
CA LEU A 45 23.19 -6.43 -20.01
C LEU A 45 22.70 -7.80 -20.46
N LEU A 46 21.40 -8.03 -20.33
CA LEU A 46 20.72 -9.22 -20.83
C LEU A 46 20.31 -9.00 -22.30
N PRO A 47 20.81 -9.79 -23.26
CA PRO A 47 20.49 -9.61 -24.66
C PRO A 47 19.01 -9.89 -24.95
N ARG A 48 18.57 -9.54 -26.17
CA ARG A 48 17.27 -9.97 -26.69
C ARG A 48 17.25 -11.50 -26.78
N GLY A 49 16.18 -12.12 -26.30
CA GLY A 49 16.00 -13.57 -26.34
C GLY A 49 15.16 -14.09 -25.19
N THR A 50 15.00 -15.41 -25.16
CA THR A 50 14.40 -16.14 -24.04
C THR A 50 15.47 -17.03 -23.44
N PHE A 51 15.75 -16.83 -22.16
CA PHE A 51 16.77 -17.56 -21.40
C PHE A 51 16.06 -18.36 -20.32
N THR A 52 16.19 -19.68 -20.37
CA THR A 52 15.55 -20.58 -19.42
C THR A 52 16.48 -20.88 -18.26
N ILE A 53 16.05 -20.53 -17.05
CA ILE A 53 16.83 -20.65 -15.80
C ILE A 53 15.94 -21.18 -14.68
N ARG A 54 16.55 -21.66 -13.59
CA ARG A 54 15.85 -22.12 -12.37
C ARG A 54 15.70 -21.01 -11.34
N TYR A 55 16.66 -20.09 -11.31
CA TYR A 55 16.69 -18.91 -10.47
C TYR A 55 17.71 -17.90 -11.00
N LEU A 56 17.65 -16.68 -10.46
CA LEU A 56 18.66 -15.64 -10.59
C LEU A 56 18.88 -14.96 -9.23
N ASN A 57 20.14 -14.87 -8.82
CA ASN A 57 20.54 -14.16 -7.62
C ASN A 57 21.09 -12.78 -7.98
N TYR A 58 20.33 -11.72 -7.68
CA TYR A 58 20.85 -10.36 -7.81
C TYR A 58 21.70 -9.97 -6.60
N ARG A 59 22.60 -9.02 -6.83
CA ARG A 59 23.72 -8.69 -5.96
C ARG A 59 23.79 -7.19 -5.70
N ASP A 60 24.38 -6.86 -4.57
CA ASP A 60 24.56 -5.49 -4.11
C ASP A 60 25.37 -4.68 -5.13
N GLY A 61 24.85 -3.52 -5.53
CA GLY A 61 25.48 -2.60 -6.48
C GLY A 61 25.60 -3.09 -7.94
N ILE A 62 24.87 -4.15 -8.33
CA ILE A 62 24.89 -4.66 -9.71
C ILE A 62 23.53 -4.48 -10.39
N ASP A 63 23.49 -3.60 -11.38
CA ASP A 63 22.36 -3.40 -12.26
C ASP A 63 22.18 -4.60 -13.20
N ILE A 64 20.92 -4.99 -13.44
CA ILE A 64 20.54 -6.00 -14.42
C ILE A 64 19.57 -5.35 -15.39
N GLU A 65 19.99 -5.17 -16.64
CA GLU A 65 19.21 -4.47 -17.67
C GLU A 65 18.99 -5.36 -18.90
N GLY A 66 17.73 -5.58 -19.28
CA GLY A 66 17.37 -6.21 -20.54
C GLY A 66 17.18 -5.22 -21.69
N THR A 67 16.81 -5.75 -22.86
CA THR A 67 16.58 -4.94 -24.07
C THR A 67 15.13 -4.47 -24.23
N GLY A 68 14.24 -4.81 -23.29
CA GLY A 68 12.83 -4.41 -23.27
C GLY A 68 11.90 -5.52 -22.78
N ILE A 69 10.75 -5.13 -22.24
CA ILE A 69 9.74 -6.06 -21.69
C ILE A 69 9.21 -7.09 -22.71
N ASN A 70 9.26 -6.78 -24.00
CA ASN A 70 8.84 -7.68 -25.08
C ASN A 70 10.02 -8.30 -25.85
N SER A 71 11.25 -8.08 -25.38
CA SER A 71 12.49 -8.46 -26.09
C SER A 71 13.34 -9.44 -25.29
N THR A 72 13.48 -9.23 -23.98
CA THR A 72 14.26 -10.09 -23.09
C THR A 72 13.33 -10.81 -22.13
N PHE A 73 13.44 -12.14 -22.06
CA PHE A 73 12.63 -12.99 -21.19
C PHE A 73 13.53 -13.90 -20.35
N LEU A 74 13.38 -13.85 -19.04
CA LEU A 74 13.89 -14.87 -18.13
C LEU A 74 12.74 -15.82 -17.79
N LYS A 75 12.84 -17.05 -18.28
CA LYS A 75 11.76 -18.05 -18.20
C LYS A 75 12.13 -19.14 -17.19
N ALA A 76 11.23 -19.41 -16.25
CA ALA A 76 11.45 -20.42 -15.22
C ALA A 76 11.42 -21.85 -15.78
N LEU A 77 12.36 -22.67 -15.30
CA LEU A 77 12.37 -24.13 -15.45
C LEU A 77 11.79 -24.79 -14.18
N PRO A 78 11.36 -26.08 -14.28
CA PRO A 78 11.00 -26.86 -13.10
C PRO A 78 12.10 -26.77 -12.03
N SER A 79 11.76 -26.35 -10.81
CA SER A 79 12.72 -26.01 -9.76
C SER A 79 12.10 -26.17 -8.36
N THR A 80 12.94 -26.40 -7.36
CA THR A 80 12.56 -26.38 -5.94
C THR A 80 12.75 -25.01 -5.29
N GLU A 81 13.22 -24.02 -6.04
CA GLU A 81 13.42 -22.66 -5.56
C GLU A 81 12.10 -21.98 -5.22
N THR A 82 12.01 -21.42 -4.03
CA THR A 82 10.81 -20.72 -3.55
C THR A 82 10.63 -19.36 -4.19
N VAL A 83 11.72 -18.71 -4.60
CA VAL A 83 11.72 -17.40 -5.27
C VAL A 83 12.62 -17.50 -6.50
N PHE A 84 12.12 -17.08 -7.65
CA PHE A 84 12.82 -17.17 -8.92
C PHE A 84 13.95 -16.15 -9.03
N ILE A 85 13.69 -14.87 -8.73
CA ILE A 85 14.71 -13.82 -8.69
C ILE A 85 14.81 -13.26 -7.27
N LYS A 86 15.97 -13.42 -6.61
CA LYS A 86 16.13 -13.07 -5.19
C LYS A 86 17.46 -12.40 -4.88
N SER A 87 17.48 -11.63 -3.80
CA SER A 87 18.72 -11.11 -3.21
C SER A 87 19.47 -12.26 -2.55
N ILE A 88 20.80 -12.29 -2.72
CA ILE A 88 21.67 -13.18 -1.94
C ILE A 88 22.69 -12.44 -1.07
N ASP A 89 22.93 -11.17 -1.37
CA ASP A 89 23.74 -10.33 -0.52
C ASP A 89 22.88 -9.78 0.64
N SER A 90 23.53 -9.27 1.67
CA SER A 90 22.85 -8.58 2.75
C SER A 90 23.76 -7.58 3.45
N PRO A 91 23.32 -6.32 3.67
CA PRO A 91 22.22 -5.69 2.95
C PRO A 91 22.52 -5.63 1.44
N THR A 92 21.47 -5.62 0.62
CA THR A 92 21.61 -5.46 -0.84
C THR A 92 21.07 -4.11 -1.24
N GLN A 93 21.93 -3.27 -1.82
CA GLN A 93 21.59 -1.88 -2.04
C GLN A 93 22.00 -1.38 -3.42
N GLN A 94 21.44 -0.23 -3.80
CA GLN A 94 21.92 0.59 -4.92
C GLN A 94 22.05 -0.16 -6.25
N PHE A 95 21.02 -0.93 -6.60
CA PHE A 95 20.94 -1.60 -7.90
C PHE A 95 19.62 -1.29 -8.62
N VAL A 96 19.63 -1.53 -9.92
CA VAL A 96 18.48 -1.41 -10.81
C VAL A 96 18.22 -2.73 -11.52
N ILE A 97 17.00 -3.27 -11.42
CA ILE A 97 16.54 -4.39 -12.26
C ILE A 97 15.54 -3.84 -13.27
N SER A 98 15.84 -3.97 -14.58
CA SER A 98 15.01 -3.29 -15.57
C SER A 98 14.93 -3.90 -16.96
N LYS A 99 13.84 -3.57 -17.68
CA LYS A 99 13.63 -3.79 -19.12
C LYS A 99 13.60 -5.27 -19.56
N PHE A 100 12.91 -6.14 -18.82
CA PHE A 100 12.67 -7.52 -19.27
C PHE A 100 11.41 -8.13 -18.65
N THR A 101 10.99 -9.27 -19.19
CA THR A 101 9.92 -10.10 -18.62
C THR A 101 10.50 -11.21 -17.74
N ILE A 102 9.92 -11.40 -16.55
CA ILE A 102 10.12 -12.51 -15.63
C ILE A 102 8.91 -13.45 -15.79
N ASP A 103 9.12 -14.62 -16.38
CA ASP A 103 8.06 -15.55 -16.77
C ASP A 103 8.15 -16.86 -15.98
N GLY A 104 7.20 -17.10 -15.08
CA GLY A 104 7.14 -18.31 -14.27
C GLY A 104 6.65 -19.55 -15.01
N ASP A 105 6.12 -19.39 -16.23
CA ASP A 105 5.54 -20.44 -17.09
C ASP A 105 4.49 -21.35 -16.41
N ALA A 106 4.01 -20.98 -15.23
CA ALA A 106 3.16 -21.76 -14.34
C ALA A 106 3.68 -23.17 -14.02
N VAL A 107 5.00 -23.40 -14.13
CA VAL A 107 5.61 -24.74 -13.98
C VAL A 107 5.85 -25.12 -12.52
N ASN A 108 6.14 -24.15 -11.65
CA ASN A 108 6.51 -24.40 -10.26
C ASN A 108 5.36 -24.05 -9.30
N ALA A 109 4.90 -25.03 -8.51
CA ALA A 109 3.92 -24.80 -7.46
C ALA A 109 4.52 -23.93 -6.34
N GLY A 110 3.81 -22.88 -5.94
CA GLY A 110 4.21 -22.00 -4.83
C GLY A 110 5.41 -21.09 -5.06
N GLN A 111 6.14 -21.22 -6.17
CA GLN A 111 7.27 -20.34 -6.47
C GLN A 111 6.81 -18.90 -6.72
N HIS A 112 7.50 -17.96 -6.07
CA HIS A 112 7.35 -16.52 -6.25
C HIS A 112 8.24 -15.99 -7.39
N GLY A 113 7.84 -14.89 -8.02
CA GLY A 113 8.60 -14.28 -9.11
C GLY A 113 9.83 -13.51 -8.62
N LEU A 114 9.63 -12.25 -8.26
CA LEU A 114 10.68 -11.35 -7.76
C LEU A 114 10.58 -11.23 -6.24
N GLY A 115 11.67 -11.50 -5.52
CA GLY A 115 11.72 -11.39 -4.07
C GLY A 115 12.72 -10.36 -3.55
N LEU A 116 12.24 -9.50 -2.66
CA LEU A 116 13.03 -8.69 -1.75
C LEU A 116 12.98 -9.37 -0.39
N ILE A 117 13.87 -10.35 -0.21
CA ILE A 117 13.91 -11.20 0.98
C ILE A 117 15.07 -10.76 1.85
N ALA A 118 14.78 -10.26 3.05
CA ALA A 118 15.80 -9.74 3.96
C ALA A 118 16.41 -10.85 4.81
N TYR A 119 17.71 -11.10 4.66
CA TYR A 119 18.48 -12.03 5.49
C TYR A 119 19.44 -11.25 6.40
N PRO A 120 19.74 -11.69 7.63
CA PRO A 120 20.73 -11.03 8.47
C PRO A 120 22.15 -11.23 7.91
N LEU A 121 23.03 -10.25 8.14
CA LEU A 121 24.47 -10.43 8.01
C LEU A 121 24.96 -11.59 8.88
N GLY A 122 26.10 -12.19 8.53
CA GLY A 122 26.76 -13.20 9.38
C GLY A 122 27.42 -12.63 10.64
N THR A 123 27.57 -11.31 10.72
CA THR A 123 28.23 -10.60 11.82
C THR A 123 27.39 -9.42 12.34
N PRO A 124 27.53 -9.05 13.63
CA PRO A 124 26.86 -7.88 14.20
C PRO A 124 27.14 -6.60 13.38
N PRO A 125 26.17 -5.69 13.22
CA PRO A 125 24.85 -5.64 13.87
C PRO A 125 23.75 -6.48 13.19
N TYR A 126 24.08 -7.45 12.33
CA TYR A 126 23.13 -8.39 11.70
C TYR A 126 22.03 -7.70 10.86
N HIS A 127 22.24 -6.45 10.45
CA HIS A 127 21.30 -5.73 9.59
C HIS A 127 21.24 -6.33 8.20
N GLY A 128 20.08 -6.21 7.55
CA GLY A 128 19.89 -6.72 6.21
C GLY A 128 18.72 -6.09 5.47
N GLY A 129 18.29 -6.77 4.41
CA GLY A 129 17.20 -6.32 3.53
C GLY A 129 17.67 -5.62 2.26
N VAL A 130 16.70 -5.20 1.47
CA VAL A 130 16.90 -4.52 0.19
C VAL A 130 16.63 -3.04 0.33
N TRP A 131 17.62 -2.21 -0.01
CA TRP A 131 17.59 -0.77 0.23
C TRP A 131 17.94 0.05 -1.00
N TYR A 132 17.40 1.27 -1.12
CA TYR A 132 17.82 2.25 -2.14
C TYR A 132 17.86 1.68 -3.57
N SER A 133 16.94 0.79 -3.91
CA SER A 133 16.97 0.03 -5.17
C SER A 133 15.76 0.34 -6.04
N CYS A 134 15.91 0.15 -7.35
CA CYS A 134 14.89 0.45 -8.33
C CYS A 134 14.55 -0.77 -9.19
N PHE A 135 13.26 -1.01 -9.37
CA PHE A 135 12.72 -2.04 -10.25
C PHE A 135 11.88 -1.32 -11.29
N LYS A 136 12.30 -1.34 -12.57
CA LYS A 136 11.63 -0.52 -13.59
C LYS A 136 11.44 -1.20 -14.93
N ASP A 137 10.34 -0.92 -15.61
CA ASP A 137 10.03 -1.52 -16.91
C ASP A 137 10.08 -3.05 -16.85
N LEU A 138 9.34 -3.64 -15.93
CA LEU A 138 9.30 -5.09 -15.72
C LEU A 138 7.90 -5.64 -15.97
N ARG A 139 7.84 -6.85 -16.53
CA ARG A 139 6.61 -7.65 -16.56
C ARG A 139 6.87 -8.97 -15.84
N ILE A 140 6.06 -9.26 -14.82
CA ILE A 140 6.17 -10.45 -13.99
C ILE A 140 4.86 -11.22 -14.11
N ARG A 141 4.93 -12.47 -14.57
CA ARG A 141 3.72 -13.23 -14.86
C ARG A 141 3.93 -14.72 -14.65
N LYS A 142 2.81 -15.42 -14.56
CA LYS A 142 2.74 -16.88 -14.61
C LYS A 142 3.47 -17.58 -13.45
N PHE A 143 3.65 -16.92 -12.30
CA PHE A 143 4.03 -17.60 -11.07
C PHE A 143 2.80 -18.10 -10.33
N ARG A 144 2.86 -19.30 -9.75
CA ARG A 144 1.77 -19.85 -8.92
C ARG A 144 1.79 -19.28 -7.50
N GLY A 145 2.95 -18.83 -7.01
CA GLY A 145 3.08 -17.96 -5.85
C GLY A 145 2.89 -16.48 -6.20
N ALA A 146 3.30 -15.60 -5.29
CA ALA A 146 3.22 -14.17 -5.50
C ALA A 146 4.16 -13.71 -6.63
N GLN A 147 3.70 -12.77 -7.48
CA GLN A 147 4.57 -12.25 -8.55
C GLN A 147 5.72 -11.42 -7.95
N ILE A 148 5.42 -10.60 -6.95
CA ILE A 148 6.40 -9.86 -6.15
C ILE A 148 6.18 -10.19 -4.67
N ILE A 149 7.27 -10.49 -3.97
CA ILE A 149 7.27 -10.76 -2.54
C ILE A 149 8.31 -9.91 -1.81
N VAL A 150 7.89 -9.21 -0.74
CA VAL A 150 8.73 -8.40 0.13
C VAL A 150 8.52 -8.89 1.56
N LYS A 151 9.55 -9.49 2.16
CA LYS A 151 9.44 -10.05 3.53
C LYS A 151 10.81 -10.23 4.17
N LYS A 152 10.83 -10.60 5.45
CA LYS A 152 12.04 -11.18 6.06
C LYS A 152 12.22 -12.63 5.61
N GLY A 153 13.47 -13.02 5.41
CA GLY A 153 13.88 -14.37 5.01
C GLY A 153 14.29 -15.27 6.16
N ALA A 154 14.51 -14.71 7.35
CA ALA A 154 14.97 -15.43 8.52
C ALA A 154 14.32 -14.89 9.80
N VAL A 155 14.41 -15.68 10.88
CA VAL A 155 14.09 -15.21 12.23
C VAL A 155 15.10 -14.14 12.62
N GLU A 156 14.60 -13.04 13.17
CA GLU A 156 15.40 -11.91 13.63
C GLU A 156 16.25 -12.33 14.83
N ILE A 157 17.58 -12.21 14.70
CA ILE A 157 18.51 -12.40 15.83
C ILE A 157 18.73 -11.04 16.46
N VAL A 158 18.25 -10.81 17.68
CA VAL A 158 18.39 -9.50 18.36
C VAL A 158 19.88 -9.13 18.51
N PRO A 159 20.33 -7.88 18.20
CA PRO A 159 19.56 -6.71 17.77
C PRO A 159 19.59 -6.48 16.24
N SER A 160 19.21 -7.47 15.44
CA SER A 160 19.07 -7.28 13.99
C SER A 160 17.91 -6.36 13.66
N SER A 161 17.95 -5.84 12.43
CA SER A 161 16.84 -5.17 11.79
C SER A 161 16.91 -5.55 10.31
N LEU A 162 15.81 -6.06 9.78
CA LEU A 162 15.73 -6.62 8.43
C LEU A 162 14.74 -5.84 7.54
N PRO A 163 14.80 -4.49 7.51
CA PRO A 163 13.82 -3.72 6.76
C PRO A 163 14.12 -3.79 5.27
N ASN A 164 13.07 -3.90 4.46
CA ASN A 164 13.15 -3.54 3.05
C ASN A 164 12.63 -2.11 2.90
N GLN A 165 13.47 -1.16 2.49
CA GLN A 165 13.11 0.27 2.54
C GLN A 165 13.84 1.15 1.51
N PHE A 166 13.28 2.30 1.20
CA PHE A 166 13.73 3.22 0.16
C PHE A 166 13.78 2.60 -1.24
N ASN A 167 12.82 1.73 -1.56
CA ASN A 167 12.76 1.07 -2.86
C ASN A 167 11.70 1.71 -3.76
N VAL A 168 11.96 1.69 -5.06
CA VAL A 168 11.06 2.22 -6.09
C VAL A 168 10.70 1.12 -7.08
N PHE A 169 9.40 0.93 -7.32
CA PHE A 169 8.87 0.17 -8.43
C PHE A 169 8.25 1.17 -9.42
N ASP A 170 8.72 1.19 -10.66
CA ASP A 170 8.28 2.16 -11.67
C ASP A 170 7.95 1.44 -12.97
N ASN A 171 6.72 1.53 -13.46
CA ASN A 171 6.28 0.81 -14.65
C ASN A 171 6.48 -0.72 -14.53
N VAL A 172 6.06 -1.29 -13.39
CA VAL A 172 6.12 -2.73 -13.11
C VAL A 172 4.73 -3.35 -13.24
N HIS A 173 4.60 -4.37 -14.08
CA HIS A 173 3.34 -5.06 -14.32
C HIS A 173 3.42 -6.49 -13.78
N ALA A 174 2.58 -6.82 -12.81
CA ALA A 174 2.51 -8.12 -12.15
C ALA A 174 1.12 -8.75 -12.35
N TYR A 175 1.08 -9.92 -12.99
CA TYR A 175 -0.15 -10.62 -13.36
C TYR A 175 -0.23 -12.01 -12.71
N ARG A 176 -1.29 -12.25 -11.92
CA ARG A 176 -1.57 -13.59 -11.38
C ARG A 176 -2.06 -14.55 -12.48
N VAL A 177 -1.81 -15.84 -12.27
CA VAL A 177 -2.52 -16.89 -13.03
C VAL A 177 -3.94 -17.05 -12.52
N ALA A 178 -4.87 -17.43 -13.39
CA ALA A 178 -6.31 -17.43 -13.10
C ALA A 178 -6.69 -18.36 -11.94
N GLU A 179 -5.97 -19.48 -11.82
CA GLU A 179 -6.21 -20.52 -10.84
C GLU A 179 -5.54 -20.24 -9.50
N SER A 180 -4.71 -19.18 -9.38
CA SER A 180 -3.96 -18.89 -8.16
C SER A 180 -4.70 -17.89 -7.28
N THR A 181 -4.87 -18.27 -6.01
CA THR A 181 -5.30 -17.38 -4.93
C THR A 181 -4.14 -16.60 -4.30
N SER A 182 -2.94 -16.65 -4.90
CA SER A 182 -1.79 -15.89 -4.44
C SER A 182 -1.92 -14.40 -4.81
N TYR A 183 -0.81 -13.66 -4.78
CA TYR A 183 -0.79 -12.20 -4.85
C TYR A 183 -0.03 -11.68 -6.09
N CYS A 184 -0.38 -10.51 -6.58
CA CYS A 184 0.52 -9.77 -7.48
C CYS A 184 1.67 -9.19 -6.65
N LEU A 185 1.33 -8.56 -5.53
CA LEU A 185 2.28 -8.00 -4.57
C LEU A 185 1.93 -8.52 -3.17
N TYR A 186 2.91 -9.15 -2.52
CA TYR A 186 2.84 -9.55 -1.12
C TYR A 186 3.92 -8.83 -0.33
N MET A 187 3.55 -8.07 0.69
CA MET A 187 4.47 -7.40 1.60
C MET A 187 4.15 -7.80 3.04
N GLU A 188 5.15 -8.28 3.78
CA GLU A 188 5.01 -8.61 5.20
C GLU A 188 6.23 -8.15 6.03
N ASP A 189 6.03 -7.98 7.34
CA ASP A 189 7.05 -7.70 8.36
C ASP A 189 7.63 -6.27 8.34
N GLN A 190 8.97 -6.16 8.35
CA GLN A 190 9.70 -4.90 8.42
C GLN A 190 9.78 -4.26 7.03
N ILE A 191 8.75 -3.47 6.71
CA ILE A 191 8.66 -2.73 5.46
C ILE A 191 8.80 -1.24 5.76
N GLY A 192 9.77 -0.58 5.13
CA GLY A 192 9.90 0.88 5.22
C GLY A 192 9.34 1.57 3.99
N GLN A 193 10.04 2.61 3.55
CA GLN A 193 9.60 3.49 2.48
C GLN A 193 9.59 2.74 1.14
N HIS A 194 8.42 2.53 0.54
CA HIS A 194 8.28 1.99 -0.81
C HIS A 194 7.45 2.93 -1.67
N THR A 195 7.87 3.14 -2.91
CA THR A 195 7.09 3.90 -3.89
C THR A 195 6.81 3.03 -5.10
N LEU A 196 5.54 2.86 -5.45
CA LEU A 196 5.06 2.09 -6.58
C LEU A 196 4.35 3.06 -7.53
N ARG A 197 4.97 3.34 -8.68
CA ARG A 197 4.54 4.33 -9.66
C ARG A 197 4.20 3.64 -10.98
N ASN A 198 3.05 3.99 -11.57
CA ASN A 198 2.63 3.47 -12.87
C ASN A 198 2.66 1.93 -12.94
N CYS A 199 2.30 1.25 -11.85
CA CYS A 199 2.35 -0.22 -11.76
C CYS A 199 0.98 -0.84 -12.03
N SER A 200 0.97 -2.08 -12.53
CA SER A 200 -0.25 -2.88 -12.69
C SER A 200 -0.17 -4.12 -11.83
N PHE A 201 -1.15 -4.30 -10.94
CA PHE A 201 -1.29 -5.48 -10.09
C PHE A 201 -2.62 -6.13 -10.37
N ASP A 202 -2.69 -6.94 -11.42
CA ASP A 202 -3.96 -7.42 -11.95
C ASP A 202 -4.10 -8.94 -11.82
N GLY A 203 -5.35 -9.39 -11.79
CA GLY A 203 -5.70 -10.76 -12.13
C GLY A 203 -5.37 -11.06 -13.60
N PRO A 204 -5.89 -12.18 -14.13
CA PRO A 204 -5.66 -12.55 -15.52
C PRO A 204 -6.12 -11.48 -16.50
N LEU A 205 -5.43 -11.41 -17.64
CA LEU A 205 -5.68 -10.45 -18.72
C LEU A 205 -6.95 -10.75 -19.55
N ASN A 206 -7.72 -11.76 -19.21
CA ASN A 206 -8.93 -12.15 -19.95
C ASN A 206 -10.18 -11.35 -19.55
N GLY A 207 -10.06 -10.43 -18.58
CA GLY A 207 -11.18 -9.63 -18.08
C GLY A 207 -12.09 -10.37 -17.11
N GLU A 208 -11.79 -11.62 -16.78
CA GLU A 208 -12.58 -12.38 -15.81
C GLU A 208 -12.09 -12.14 -14.40
N LYS A 209 -13.03 -11.84 -13.51
CA LYS A 209 -12.75 -11.69 -12.08
C LYS A 209 -12.35 -13.05 -11.49
N THR A 210 -11.17 -13.14 -10.90
CA THR A 210 -10.69 -14.38 -10.25
C THR A 210 -10.60 -14.25 -8.74
N LYS A 211 -10.68 -15.38 -8.03
CA LYS A 211 -10.52 -15.43 -6.57
C LYS A 211 -9.14 -14.92 -6.15
N GLY A 212 -9.05 -14.43 -4.91
CA GLY A 212 -7.79 -13.99 -4.29
C GLY A 212 -7.59 -12.47 -4.30
N THR A 213 -6.43 -12.06 -3.82
CA THR A 213 -6.08 -10.66 -3.56
C THR A 213 -4.92 -10.22 -4.44
N ASN A 214 -5.03 -9.08 -5.12
CA ASN A 214 -3.91 -8.59 -5.92
C ASN A 214 -2.77 -8.01 -5.06
N ILE A 215 -3.08 -7.16 -4.08
CA ILE A 215 -2.10 -6.49 -3.22
C ILE A 215 -2.36 -6.84 -1.75
N TYR A 216 -1.38 -7.44 -1.10
CA TYR A 216 -1.42 -7.73 0.34
C TYR A 216 -0.27 -7.02 1.06
N ILE A 217 -0.61 -6.35 2.17
CA ILE A 217 0.34 -5.64 3.02
C ILE A 217 0.04 -5.99 4.48
N ASP A 218 1.00 -6.54 5.20
CA ASP A 218 0.93 -6.73 6.64
C ASP A 218 2.17 -6.15 7.33
N GLY A 219 1.97 -5.06 8.07
CA GLY A 219 3.04 -4.23 8.59
C GLY A 219 3.40 -3.08 7.66
N GLY A 220 4.51 -2.44 8.00
CA GLY A 220 5.11 -1.41 7.18
C GLY A 220 4.77 0.04 7.53
N ASN A 221 5.61 0.94 7.02
CA ASN A 221 5.48 2.37 7.21
C ASN A 221 5.85 3.15 5.94
N THR A 222 5.01 4.10 5.54
CA THR A 222 5.27 5.03 4.42
C THR A 222 5.34 4.32 3.07
N ILE A 223 4.21 3.78 2.61
CA ILE A 223 4.09 3.14 1.30
C ILE A 223 3.24 4.02 0.38
N LEU A 224 3.76 4.38 -0.78
CA LEU A 224 3.05 5.19 -1.77
C LEU A 224 2.73 4.36 -3.01
N PHE A 225 1.45 4.24 -3.32
CA PHE A 225 0.94 3.76 -4.60
C PHE A 225 0.42 4.96 -5.40
N ASP A 226 1.01 5.21 -6.56
CA ASP A 226 0.70 6.35 -7.41
C ASP A 226 0.48 5.90 -8.86
N MET A 227 -0.68 6.20 -9.41
CA MET A 227 -1.08 5.74 -10.76
C MET A 227 -1.02 4.20 -10.89
N VAL A 228 -1.52 3.49 -9.88
CA VAL A 228 -1.54 2.03 -9.86
C VAL A 228 -2.87 1.50 -10.37
N THR A 229 -2.84 0.46 -11.19
CA THR A 229 -4.02 -0.30 -11.58
C THR A 229 -4.12 -1.61 -10.78
N SER A 230 -5.34 -1.98 -10.40
CA SER A 230 -5.63 -3.31 -9.88
C SER A 230 -6.97 -3.77 -10.43
N GLN A 231 -6.97 -4.88 -11.16
CA GLN A 231 -8.15 -5.35 -11.90
C GLN A 231 -8.42 -6.84 -11.73
N ASN A 232 -9.65 -7.25 -12.08
CA ASN A 232 -10.03 -8.65 -12.33
C ASN A 232 -9.76 -9.58 -11.14
N SER A 233 -10.08 -9.14 -9.93
CA SER A 233 -9.83 -9.91 -8.71
C SER A 233 -11.00 -9.80 -7.73
N GLU A 234 -11.19 -10.80 -6.90
CA GLU A 234 -12.11 -10.74 -5.77
C GLU A 234 -11.72 -9.59 -4.82
N LYS A 235 -10.44 -9.45 -4.49
CA LYS A 235 -9.92 -8.35 -3.67
C LYS A 235 -8.80 -7.57 -4.36
N ALA A 236 -8.90 -6.25 -4.40
CA ALA A 236 -7.79 -5.45 -4.93
C ALA A 236 -6.65 -5.34 -3.91
N VAL A 237 -7.00 -4.92 -2.69
CA VAL A 237 -6.04 -4.55 -1.64
C VAL A 237 -6.51 -5.06 -0.28
N GLU A 238 -5.62 -5.71 0.45
CA GLU A 238 -5.79 -6.05 1.86
C GLU A 238 -4.59 -5.50 2.67
N ILE A 239 -4.87 -4.66 3.66
CA ILE A 239 -3.86 -3.95 4.48
C ILE A 239 -4.09 -4.26 5.95
N LYS A 240 -3.02 -4.69 6.61
CA LYS A 240 -2.99 -5.02 8.04
C LYS A 240 -1.83 -4.33 8.74
N ASN A 241 -2.03 -3.90 9.98
CA ASN A 241 -0.98 -3.43 10.90
C ASN A 241 -0.04 -2.37 10.28
N ASN A 242 -0.53 -1.54 9.38
CA ASN A 242 0.27 -0.66 8.53
C ASN A 242 0.12 0.81 8.94
N ARG A 243 1.15 1.62 8.68
CA ARG A 243 1.14 3.07 8.95
C ARG A 243 1.50 3.89 7.72
N ASN A 244 0.82 5.03 7.54
CA ASN A 244 1.15 6.05 6.55
C ASN A 244 1.19 5.52 5.10
N THR A 245 0.23 4.70 4.69
CA THR A 245 0.11 4.26 3.29
C THR A 245 -0.80 5.20 2.51
N THR A 246 -0.43 5.51 1.28
CA THR A 246 -1.23 6.35 0.37
C THR A 246 -1.47 5.64 -0.95
N PHE A 247 -2.73 5.60 -1.38
CA PHE A 247 -3.14 5.29 -2.75
C PHE A 247 -3.60 6.60 -3.38
N ARG A 248 -2.93 7.03 -4.45
CA ARG A 248 -3.35 8.21 -5.20
C ARG A 248 -3.40 7.98 -6.69
N ASN A 249 -4.35 8.61 -7.37
CA ASN A 249 -4.53 8.51 -8.82
C ASN A 249 -4.67 7.07 -9.33
N CYS A 250 -5.17 6.15 -8.50
CA CYS A 250 -5.24 4.73 -8.84
C CYS A 250 -6.52 4.38 -9.60
N TRP A 251 -6.52 3.25 -10.30
CA TRP A 251 -7.68 2.71 -11.02
C TRP A 251 -7.96 1.27 -10.59
N PHE A 252 -9.09 1.06 -9.92
CA PHE A 252 -9.57 -0.25 -9.50
C PHE A 252 -10.81 -0.63 -10.30
N GLU A 253 -10.77 -1.78 -10.96
CA GLU A 253 -11.84 -2.19 -11.86
C GLU A 253 -12.17 -3.68 -11.79
N ASN A 254 -13.46 -4.00 -11.91
CA ASN A 254 -13.95 -5.38 -11.90
C ASN A 254 -13.53 -6.15 -10.63
N ILE A 255 -13.88 -5.57 -9.47
CA ILE A 255 -13.46 -6.07 -8.14
C ILE A 255 -14.66 -6.16 -7.17
N ASN A 256 -14.74 -7.23 -6.37
CA ASN A 256 -15.78 -7.33 -5.33
C ASN A 256 -15.48 -6.41 -4.14
N TYR A 257 -14.25 -6.49 -3.64
CA TYR A 257 -13.80 -5.85 -2.41
C TYR A 257 -12.52 -5.04 -2.69
N SER A 258 -12.63 -3.72 -2.83
CA SER A 258 -11.51 -2.95 -3.37
C SER A 258 -10.38 -2.75 -2.35
N ILE A 259 -10.63 -2.11 -1.21
CA ILE A 259 -9.65 -1.94 -0.13
C ILE A 259 -10.24 -2.46 1.17
N THR A 260 -9.57 -3.41 1.81
CA THR A 260 -9.87 -3.86 3.18
C THR A 260 -8.73 -3.46 4.10
N ALA A 261 -9.05 -2.75 5.18
CA ALA A 261 -8.10 -2.26 6.18
C ALA A 261 -8.39 -2.88 7.56
N TYR A 262 -7.32 -3.23 8.27
CA TYR A 262 -7.33 -3.70 9.65
C TYR A 262 -6.12 -3.16 10.41
N LYS A 263 -6.36 -2.35 11.44
CA LYS A 263 -5.30 -1.64 12.19
C LYS A 263 -4.40 -0.80 11.28
N ALA A 264 -5.01 -0.14 10.29
CA ALA A 264 -4.33 0.77 9.37
C ALA A 264 -4.40 2.20 9.90
N VAL A 265 -3.24 2.81 10.16
CA VAL A 265 -3.16 4.16 10.70
C VAL A 265 -2.68 5.12 9.60
N ASN A 266 -3.43 6.20 9.37
CA ASN A 266 -3.16 7.20 8.34
C ASN A 266 -3.11 6.60 6.93
N LEU A 267 -4.11 5.77 6.61
CA LEU A 267 -4.32 5.30 5.24
C LEU A 267 -5.01 6.40 4.43
N VAL A 268 -4.37 6.90 3.38
CA VAL A 268 -4.93 7.93 2.50
C VAL A 268 -5.29 7.31 1.16
N ILE A 269 -6.52 7.54 0.70
CA ILE A 269 -7.06 7.07 -0.57
C ILE A 269 -7.58 8.30 -1.29
N GLU A 270 -6.85 8.76 -2.29
CA GLU A 270 -7.10 10.04 -2.95
C GLU A 270 -7.21 9.88 -4.47
N SER A 271 -8.22 10.51 -5.09
CA SER A 271 -8.33 10.53 -6.55
C SER A 271 -8.31 9.13 -7.18
N VAL A 272 -8.88 8.15 -6.48
CA VAL A 272 -8.97 6.77 -6.96
C VAL A 272 -10.28 6.57 -7.71
N ASN A 273 -10.20 5.97 -8.89
CA ASN A 273 -11.37 5.57 -9.66
C ASN A 273 -11.70 4.10 -9.40
N PHE A 274 -12.91 3.84 -8.94
CA PHE A 274 -13.48 2.51 -8.74
C PHE A 274 -14.54 2.28 -9.84
N ALA A 275 -14.20 1.54 -10.90
CA ALA A 275 -15.07 1.29 -12.06
C ALA A 275 -15.56 -0.15 -12.10
N ASN A 276 -16.88 -0.38 -12.06
CA ASN A 276 -17.46 -1.73 -11.92
C ASN A 276 -16.79 -2.53 -10.79
N ALA A 277 -16.43 -1.80 -9.73
CA ALA A 277 -15.76 -2.31 -8.56
C ALA A 277 -16.69 -2.06 -7.37
N CYS A 278 -16.48 -2.78 -6.27
CA CYS A 278 -17.26 -2.68 -5.03
C CYS A 278 -18.61 -3.42 -5.05
N SER A 279 -18.78 -4.42 -5.92
CA SER A 279 -20.00 -5.25 -5.94
C SER A 279 -19.66 -6.74 -6.05
N ASP A 280 -20.28 -7.55 -5.20
CA ASP A 280 -20.24 -9.02 -5.26
C ASP A 280 -21.53 -9.62 -5.82
N ASP A 281 -22.37 -8.78 -6.43
CA ASP A 281 -23.69 -9.10 -6.99
C ASP A 281 -24.71 -9.65 -5.96
N SER A 282 -24.31 -9.76 -4.69
CA SER A 282 -25.11 -10.25 -3.56
C SER A 282 -25.34 -9.17 -2.50
N GLY A 283 -24.84 -7.95 -2.74
CA GLY A 283 -24.98 -6.80 -1.84
C GLY A 283 -23.93 -6.72 -0.73
N GLY A 284 -22.89 -7.57 -0.77
CA GLY A 284 -21.81 -7.60 0.20
C GLY A 284 -20.54 -6.86 -0.24
N GLY A 285 -20.47 -6.42 -1.51
CA GLY A 285 -19.31 -5.74 -2.08
C GLY A 285 -19.01 -4.38 -1.43
N TYR A 286 -17.74 -3.95 -1.49
CA TYR A 286 -17.37 -2.64 -0.98
C TYR A 286 -16.13 -2.01 -1.63
N GLY A 287 -16.07 -0.68 -1.62
CA GLY A 287 -14.91 0.10 -2.06
C GLY A 287 -13.84 0.19 -1.00
N VAL A 288 -14.16 0.76 0.16
CA VAL A 288 -13.22 0.85 1.28
C VAL A 288 -13.88 0.30 2.52
N ARG A 289 -13.24 -0.68 3.17
CA ARG A 289 -13.73 -1.25 4.43
C ARG A 289 -12.71 -1.10 5.55
N SER A 290 -13.10 -0.43 6.62
CA SER A 290 -12.42 -0.49 7.93
C SER A 290 -13.02 -1.61 8.76
N THR A 291 -12.18 -2.48 9.29
CA THR A 291 -12.61 -3.63 10.10
C THR A 291 -12.25 -3.48 11.59
N ASP A 292 -11.40 -2.51 11.94
CA ASP A 292 -10.93 -2.27 13.30
C ASP A 292 -11.23 -0.83 13.75
N THR A 293 -11.50 -0.62 15.04
CA THR A 293 -11.83 0.69 15.60
C THR A 293 -10.62 1.62 15.68
N THR A 294 -9.41 1.08 15.57
CA THR A 294 -8.15 1.84 15.54
C THR A 294 -7.77 2.35 14.15
N ASP A 295 -8.53 1.97 13.12
CA ASP A 295 -8.30 2.45 11.75
C ASP A 295 -8.49 3.96 11.65
N SER A 296 -7.58 4.62 10.91
CA SER A 296 -7.64 6.04 10.53
C SER A 296 -7.47 6.14 9.01
N ILE A 297 -8.56 6.42 8.30
CA ILE A 297 -8.62 6.33 6.83
C ILE A 297 -9.20 7.62 6.25
N ILE A 298 -8.52 8.21 5.27
CA ILE A 298 -8.99 9.38 4.52
C ILE A 298 -9.35 8.93 3.10
N VAL A 299 -10.55 9.27 2.62
CA VAL A 299 -11.03 8.90 1.27
C VAL A 299 -11.46 10.16 0.51
N SER A 300 -10.54 10.83 -0.17
CA SER A 300 -10.78 12.09 -0.86
C SER A 300 -10.82 11.92 -2.38
N SER A 301 -11.61 12.75 -3.07
CA SER A 301 -11.61 12.91 -4.53
C SER A 301 -11.81 11.63 -5.35
N CYS A 302 -12.32 10.55 -4.74
CA CYS A 302 -12.55 9.28 -5.41
C CYS A 302 -13.83 9.29 -6.26
N ASN A 303 -13.84 8.48 -7.32
CA ASN A 303 -15.00 8.27 -8.18
C ASN A 303 -15.45 6.80 -8.07
N PHE A 304 -16.74 6.58 -7.80
CA PHE A 304 -17.34 5.24 -7.78
C PHE A 304 -18.34 5.14 -8.93
N ALA A 305 -18.05 4.29 -9.91
CA ALA A 305 -18.81 4.16 -11.15
C ALA A 305 -19.16 2.70 -11.45
N GLY A 306 -20.30 2.48 -12.10
CA GLY A 306 -20.79 1.13 -12.43
C GLY A 306 -21.58 0.48 -11.28
N ASN A 307 -21.50 -0.85 -11.18
CA ASN A 307 -22.13 -1.60 -10.09
C ASN A 307 -21.33 -1.43 -8.79
N VAL A 308 -21.97 -0.84 -7.77
CA VAL A 308 -21.38 -0.54 -6.46
C VAL A 308 -22.41 -0.93 -5.39
N ASP A 309 -22.10 -1.90 -4.55
CA ASP A 309 -22.96 -2.29 -3.42
C ASP A 309 -22.78 -1.31 -2.26
N THR A 310 -21.53 -1.07 -1.86
CA THR A 310 -21.16 -0.12 -0.80
C THR A 310 -19.89 0.65 -1.17
N SER A 311 -19.91 1.99 -1.19
CA SER A 311 -18.70 2.76 -1.49
C SER A 311 -17.69 2.68 -0.34
N VAL A 312 -18.14 2.92 0.89
CA VAL A 312 -17.30 2.94 2.10
C VAL A 312 -18.07 2.34 3.27
N TRP A 313 -17.43 1.42 4.00
CA TRP A 313 -17.95 0.76 5.19
C TRP A 313 -16.91 0.83 6.31
N GLY A 314 -17.29 1.13 7.54
CA GLY A 314 -16.33 0.96 8.63
C GLY A 314 -16.85 1.12 10.04
N ASN A 315 -16.04 0.60 10.96
CA ASN A 315 -16.15 0.83 12.41
C ASN A 315 -15.04 1.76 12.95
N GLY A 316 -14.13 2.20 12.07
CA GLY A 316 -12.97 3.03 12.38
C GLY A 316 -13.30 4.47 12.78
N GLN A 317 -12.33 5.14 13.40
CA GLN A 317 -12.52 6.44 14.05
C GLN A 317 -12.53 7.64 13.10
N SER A 318 -12.40 7.54 11.78
CA SER A 318 -12.65 8.68 10.87
C SER A 318 -12.69 8.24 9.43
N PHE A 319 -13.69 8.69 8.68
CA PHE A 319 -13.61 8.81 7.24
C PHE A 319 -13.87 10.28 6.89
N GLU A 320 -13.04 10.85 6.03
CA GLU A 320 -13.32 12.14 5.39
C GLU A 320 -13.58 11.86 3.91
N ILE A 321 -14.83 12.08 3.45
CA ILE A 321 -15.21 11.93 2.04
C ILE A 321 -15.36 13.30 1.40
N LYS A 322 -14.50 13.59 0.41
CA LYS A 322 -14.60 14.78 -0.46
C LYS A 322 -14.84 14.32 -1.89
N THR A 323 -16.06 13.95 -2.29
CA THR A 323 -16.33 13.40 -3.63
C THR A 323 -17.43 14.18 -4.36
N TRP A 324 -17.28 14.35 -5.69
CA TRP A 324 -18.16 15.17 -6.53
C TRP A 324 -19.20 14.37 -7.35
N ASN A 325 -19.11 13.04 -7.40
CA ASN A 325 -20.04 12.21 -8.17
C ASN A 325 -20.36 10.92 -7.42
N ASN A 326 -21.61 10.81 -6.99
CA ASN A 326 -22.12 9.72 -6.18
C ASN A 326 -23.49 9.30 -6.74
N LYS A 327 -23.50 8.41 -7.74
CA LYS A 327 -24.72 7.66 -8.08
C LYS A 327 -24.72 6.36 -7.27
N GLY A 328 -25.75 6.14 -6.46
CA GLY A 328 -25.96 4.88 -5.74
C GLY A 328 -25.42 4.81 -4.30
N THR A 329 -25.05 5.93 -3.69
CA THR A 329 -24.46 5.91 -2.34
C THR A 329 -25.49 5.56 -1.27
N ILE A 330 -25.60 4.27 -0.94
CA ILE A 330 -25.91 3.87 0.42
C ILE A 330 -24.61 4.06 1.20
N VAL A 331 -24.47 5.20 1.86
CA VAL A 331 -23.52 5.33 2.97
C VAL A 331 -24.09 4.50 4.12
N THR A 332 -23.81 3.20 4.16
CA THR A 332 -24.28 2.32 5.23
C THR A 332 -23.31 2.38 6.41
N LYS A 333 -23.50 3.37 7.29
CA LYS A 333 -22.88 3.54 8.63
C LYS A 333 -21.34 3.61 8.66
N GLY A 334 -20.81 4.60 9.38
CA GLY A 334 -19.38 4.69 9.73
C GLY A 334 -18.65 5.95 9.29
N LEU A 335 -19.19 6.77 8.37
CA LEU A 335 -18.53 8.03 7.98
C LEU A 335 -18.45 9.07 9.09
N THR A 336 -19.30 8.92 10.09
CA THR A 336 -19.45 9.86 11.17
C THR A 336 -19.53 9.08 12.46
N ARG A 337 -18.60 9.34 13.38
CA ARG A 337 -18.67 8.75 14.71
C ARG A 337 -19.88 9.36 15.43
N GLN A 338 -20.90 8.55 15.67
CA GLN A 338 -22.02 8.97 16.48
C GLN A 338 -21.66 8.78 17.95
N LEU A 339 -21.69 9.87 18.70
CA LEU A 339 -21.42 9.88 20.14
C LEU A 339 -22.65 10.42 20.87
N ARG A 340 -22.80 10.06 22.15
CA ARG A 340 -23.74 10.73 23.04
C ARG A 340 -23.02 11.90 23.70
N ALA A 341 -23.70 13.05 23.80
CA ALA A 341 -23.20 14.14 24.62
C ALA A 341 -23.09 13.66 26.08
N ILE A 342 -21.89 13.77 26.65
CA ILE A 342 -21.53 13.53 28.05
C ILE A 342 -20.45 14.55 28.42
N GLU A 343 -20.19 14.78 29.70
CA GLU A 343 -19.28 15.84 30.15
C GLU A 343 -17.88 15.82 29.50
N ASN A 344 -17.31 14.61 29.35
CA ASN A 344 -16.00 14.38 28.77
C ASN A 344 -16.12 13.41 27.59
N ILE A 345 -15.83 13.89 26.38
CA ILE A 345 -15.98 13.10 25.15
C ILE A 345 -14.60 12.72 24.64
N PHE A 346 -14.38 11.43 24.36
CA PHE A 346 -13.18 10.98 23.64
C PHE A 346 -13.49 10.76 22.16
N ILE A 347 -12.93 11.60 21.29
CA ILE A 347 -13.12 11.54 19.84
C ILE A 347 -11.92 10.90 19.11
N GLY A 348 -10.76 10.73 19.77
CA GLY A 348 -9.57 10.13 19.15
C GLY A 348 -9.14 10.91 17.90
N ASN A 349 -8.94 10.23 16.77
CA ASN A 349 -8.58 10.87 15.49
C ASN A 349 -9.79 11.34 14.65
N THR A 350 -11.02 11.22 15.16
CA THR A 350 -12.23 11.54 14.39
C THR A 350 -12.32 13.01 14.01
N LYS A 351 -12.39 13.30 12.70
CA LYS A 351 -12.58 14.67 12.17
C LYS A 351 -14.04 15.11 12.06
N PHE A 352 -14.96 14.17 11.87
CA PHE A 352 -16.40 14.46 11.73
C PHE A 352 -17.22 13.62 12.72
N ILE A 353 -17.86 14.31 13.67
CA ILE A 353 -18.64 13.70 14.76
C ILE A 353 -20.11 14.09 14.62
N TYR A 354 -21.01 13.13 14.82
CA TYR A 354 -22.43 13.39 15.07
C TYR A 354 -22.68 13.21 16.56
N LEU A 355 -22.97 14.31 17.24
CA LEU A 355 -23.18 14.28 18.67
C LEU A 355 -24.68 14.30 18.97
N THR A 356 -25.17 13.23 19.59
CA THR A 356 -26.57 13.13 20.01
C THR A 356 -26.78 14.02 21.24
N ASN A 357 -27.64 15.03 21.12
CA ASN A 357 -28.01 15.95 22.19
C ASN A 357 -28.69 15.22 23.35
N GLN A 358 -28.35 15.59 24.59
CA GLN A 358 -28.88 14.98 25.82
C GLN A 358 -29.05 15.97 27.00
N ASN A 359 -29.19 17.27 26.72
CA ASN A 359 -29.19 18.33 27.74
C ASN A 359 -27.93 18.30 28.63
N GLN A 360 -26.79 17.99 28.02
CA GLN A 360 -25.50 17.84 28.70
C GLN A 360 -24.62 19.06 28.50
N ILE A 361 -23.75 19.29 29.49
CA ILE A 361 -22.70 20.31 29.45
C ILE A 361 -21.38 19.59 29.17
N ILE A 362 -20.67 19.98 28.12
CA ILE A 362 -19.38 19.41 27.73
C ILE A 362 -18.29 20.41 28.09
N ASN A 363 -17.35 19.92 28.89
CA ASN A 363 -16.18 20.68 29.32
C ASN A 363 -14.90 20.15 28.66
N ASN A 364 -14.86 18.87 28.27
CA ASN A 364 -13.68 18.32 27.59
C ASN A 364 -14.03 17.48 26.37
N ILE A 365 -13.24 17.66 25.31
CA ILE A 365 -13.24 16.82 24.12
C ILE A 365 -11.80 16.37 23.87
N SER A 366 -11.49 15.14 24.27
CA SER A 366 -10.17 14.53 24.10
C SER A 366 -9.99 14.02 22.67
N HIS A 367 -8.91 14.44 22.02
CA HIS A 367 -8.58 14.11 20.62
C HIS A 367 -7.12 13.70 20.48
N SER A 368 -6.78 13.13 19.32
CA SER A 368 -5.42 12.75 18.92
C SER A 368 -4.95 13.47 17.64
N SER A 369 -5.70 14.50 17.24
CA SER A 369 -5.42 15.37 16.10
C SER A 369 -4.23 16.31 16.32
N SER A 370 -3.49 16.61 15.26
CA SER A 370 -2.38 17.57 15.21
C SER A 370 -2.86 19.02 15.18
N PRO A 371 -2.03 19.98 15.66
CA PRO A 371 -2.31 21.41 15.54
C PRO A 371 -2.63 21.85 14.10
N GLY A 372 -3.66 22.68 13.95
CA GLY A 372 -4.10 23.22 12.66
C GLY A 372 -5.09 22.35 11.87
N GLU A 373 -5.35 21.11 12.29
CA GLU A 373 -6.38 20.28 11.69
C GLU A 373 -7.80 20.73 12.10
N LEU A 374 -8.80 20.54 11.24
CA LEU A 374 -10.18 20.90 11.57
C LEU A 374 -10.98 19.68 12.09
N LEU A 375 -11.76 19.92 13.13
CA LEU A 375 -12.66 18.96 13.77
C LEU A 375 -14.08 19.50 13.72
N ALA A 376 -14.97 18.83 13.00
CA ALA A 376 -16.38 19.21 12.89
C ALA A 376 -17.27 18.32 13.77
N ILE A 377 -18.09 18.94 14.61
CA ILE A 377 -19.12 18.29 15.41
C ILE A 377 -20.48 18.81 14.96
N LYS A 378 -21.30 17.92 14.41
CA LYS A 378 -22.69 18.20 14.09
C LYS A 378 -23.60 17.65 15.18
N PHE A 379 -24.44 18.50 15.74
CA PHE A 379 -25.34 18.15 16.83
C PHE A 379 -26.67 17.66 16.26
N HIS A 380 -27.24 16.61 16.85
CA HIS A 380 -28.49 16.01 16.36
C HIS A 380 -29.32 15.39 17.48
N GLY A 381 -30.60 15.12 17.22
CA GLY A 381 -31.50 14.51 18.20
C GLY A 381 -32.14 15.53 19.15
N SER A 382 -33.06 15.05 19.99
CA SER A 382 -33.83 15.88 20.92
C SER A 382 -32.97 16.51 22.03
N GLY A 383 -33.35 17.69 22.51
CA GLY A 383 -32.63 18.41 23.57
C GLY A 383 -31.52 19.32 23.04
N THR A 384 -30.65 19.75 23.93
CA THR A 384 -29.51 20.62 23.60
C THR A 384 -28.19 20.05 24.11
N THR A 385 -27.09 20.59 23.60
CA THR A 385 -25.75 20.36 24.15
C THR A 385 -25.09 21.70 24.39
N THR A 386 -24.58 21.92 25.59
CA THR A 386 -23.89 23.16 25.96
C THR A 386 -22.39 22.91 25.96
N LEU A 387 -21.65 23.66 25.19
CA LEU A 387 -20.19 23.73 25.31
C LEU A 387 -19.84 24.89 26.23
N THR A 388 -18.87 24.69 27.12
CA THR A 388 -18.37 25.74 28.00
C THR A 388 -16.93 26.07 27.68
N ASN A 389 -16.48 27.23 28.16
CA ASN A 389 -15.07 27.62 28.13
C ASN A 389 -14.27 27.03 29.32
N LEU A 390 -14.73 25.91 29.88
CA LEU A 390 -14.06 25.15 30.94
C LEU A 390 -13.28 23.98 30.31
N GLY A 391 -12.33 23.41 31.06
CA GLY A 391 -11.55 22.26 30.59
C GLY A 391 -10.65 22.60 29.38
N ASN A 392 -10.64 21.73 28.38
CA ASN A 392 -9.81 21.88 27.18
C ASN A 392 -10.52 22.60 26.01
N LEU A 393 -11.74 23.12 26.19
CA LEU A 393 -12.45 23.87 25.17
C LEU A 393 -12.20 25.37 25.29
N LYS A 394 -11.87 26.03 24.18
CA LYS A 394 -11.71 27.49 24.08
C LYS A 394 -12.78 28.07 23.16
N LEU A 395 -13.60 28.96 23.70
CA LEU A 395 -14.65 29.65 22.97
C LEU A 395 -14.22 31.07 22.59
N PRO A 396 -14.67 31.62 21.44
CA PRO A 396 -14.22 32.93 20.97
C PRO A 396 -14.75 34.09 21.84
N ASN A 397 -13.99 35.20 21.88
CA ASN A 397 -14.44 36.51 22.37
C ASN A 397 -15.00 36.55 23.81
N GLY A 398 -14.43 35.78 24.74
CA GLY A 398 -14.85 35.77 26.14
C GLY A 398 -16.23 35.14 26.38
N ILE A 399 -16.77 34.44 25.38
CA ILE A 399 -18.00 33.66 25.52
C ILE A 399 -17.73 32.50 26.48
N ASN A 400 -18.51 32.39 27.55
CA ASN A 400 -18.35 31.31 28.53
C ASN A 400 -19.13 30.05 28.19
N THR A 401 -20.20 30.16 27.38
CA THR A 401 -21.03 29.02 26.98
C THR A 401 -21.65 29.22 25.59
N ILE A 402 -21.82 28.13 24.84
CA ILE A 402 -22.61 28.08 23.60
C ILE A 402 -23.52 26.86 23.63
N ILE A 403 -24.80 27.06 23.35
CA ILE A 403 -25.81 26.00 23.31
C ILE A 403 -26.09 25.63 21.85
N PHE A 404 -25.96 24.34 21.56
CA PHE A 404 -26.21 23.72 20.27
C PHE A 404 -27.50 22.87 20.31
N ARG A 405 -28.29 22.97 19.25
CA ARG A 405 -29.53 22.22 18.98
C ARG A 405 -29.34 21.25 17.82
N SER A 406 -30.33 20.42 17.57
CA SER A 406 -30.31 19.52 16.42
C SER A 406 -30.17 20.31 15.12
N GLY A 407 -29.17 19.97 14.31
CA GLY A 407 -28.86 20.64 13.05
C GLY A 407 -27.71 21.66 13.14
N ASP A 408 -27.34 22.10 14.34
CA ASP A 408 -26.20 22.99 14.53
C ASP A 408 -24.87 22.22 14.33
N CYS A 409 -23.81 22.96 14.06
CA CYS A 409 -22.46 22.49 13.81
C CYS A 409 -21.44 23.40 14.50
N ALA A 410 -20.40 22.79 15.07
CA ALA A 410 -19.23 23.43 15.64
C ALA A 410 -17.98 22.92 14.92
N ILE A 411 -17.08 23.82 14.55
CA ILE A 411 -15.79 23.47 13.98
C ILE A 411 -14.70 23.93 14.95
N PHE A 412 -13.81 23.03 15.31
CA PHE A 412 -12.67 23.27 16.18
C PHE A 412 -11.36 23.10 15.43
N THR A 413 -10.30 23.75 15.93
CA THR A 413 -8.92 23.42 15.61
C THR A 413 -8.18 23.07 16.91
N PRO A 414 -7.35 22.01 16.94
CA PRO A 414 -6.39 21.80 18.00
C PRO A 414 -5.42 22.97 18.07
N THR A 415 -5.12 23.41 19.28
CA THR A 415 -4.12 24.44 19.56
C THR A 415 -2.85 23.80 20.11
N GLU A 416 -1.69 24.36 19.77
CA GLU A 416 -0.38 23.89 20.27
C GLU A 416 -0.22 24.01 21.79
N LEU A 417 -1.08 24.82 22.43
CA LEU A 417 -1.11 24.99 23.86
C LEU A 417 -2.17 24.06 24.48
N GLU A 418 -1.72 23.20 25.42
CA GLU A 418 -2.54 22.47 26.39
C GLU A 418 -3.50 21.36 25.88
N ASN A 419 -3.27 20.74 24.71
CA ASN A 419 -4.24 19.80 24.10
C ASN A 419 -5.66 20.40 24.00
N GLY A 420 -5.71 21.73 23.83
CA GLY A 420 -6.94 22.50 23.76
C GLY A 420 -7.58 22.46 22.38
N LEU A 421 -8.91 22.57 22.34
CA LEU A 421 -9.68 22.78 21.12
C LEU A 421 -10.23 24.20 21.10
N MET A 422 -9.84 24.97 20.10
CA MET A 422 -10.39 26.29 19.85
C MET A 422 -11.57 26.19 18.87
N LEU A 423 -12.73 26.67 19.27
CA LEU A 423 -13.89 26.80 18.39
C LEU A 423 -13.62 27.92 17.37
N VAL A 424 -13.51 27.55 16.08
CA VAL A 424 -13.20 28.48 14.99
C VAL A 424 -14.44 28.94 14.24
N SER A 425 -15.49 28.14 14.19
CA SER A 425 -16.79 28.56 13.64
C SER A 425 -17.94 27.72 14.17
N HIS A 426 -19.14 28.29 14.14
CA HIS A 426 -20.39 27.58 14.39
C HIS A 426 -21.53 28.20 13.57
N ASN A 427 -22.51 27.40 13.17
CA ASN A 427 -23.62 27.86 12.32
C ASN A 427 -24.95 28.01 13.08
N LYS A 428 -24.90 28.20 14.40
CA LYS A 428 -26.07 28.36 15.28
C LYS A 428 -27.14 29.19 14.55
N PHE A 429 -28.27 28.57 14.20
CA PHE A 429 -29.40 29.30 13.65
C PHE A 429 -29.89 30.25 14.75
N ASN A 430 -29.60 31.55 14.61
CA ASN A 430 -30.22 32.58 15.43
C ASN A 430 -31.69 32.67 14.99
N ALA A 431 -32.54 31.84 15.59
CA ALA A 431 -33.96 32.16 15.67
C ALA A 431 -34.06 33.34 16.65
N ASN A 432 -34.29 34.53 16.11
CA ASN A 432 -34.84 35.65 16.89
C ASN A 432 -36.20 35.26 17.46
#